data_AF-A0A0C2JAI0-F1
#
_entry.id   AF-A0A0C2JAI0-F1
#
_cell.length_a   1.000
_cell.length_b   1.000
_cell.length_c   1.000
_cell.angle_alpha   90.00
_cell.angle_beta   90.00
_cell.angle_gamma   90.00
#
_symmetry.space_group_name_H-M   'P 1'
#
loop_
_entity.id
_entity.type
_entity.pdbx_description
1 polymer ?
#
loop_
_entity_poly.entity_id
_entity_poly.type
_entity_poly.pdbx_seq_one_letter_code
_entity_poly.pdbx_strand_id
1 'polypeptide(L)'
;MSGRVIRNTCNNCCDMWKINLESLEWSKLEYSLSTGVYDHRMSIVNGCYLYSFGGYREEGCINTIERFIVQPPTLYRFCLQSISQAPRWRNYIKSLPVAIRNELNLNYYNSSFDD
;
A
#
# COMPACT_ATOMS: atom_id res chain seq x y z
N MET A 1 12.17 3.46 -3.34
CA MET A 1 13.10 3.91 -2.27
C MET A 1 12.63 5.30 -1.86
N SER A 2 12.47 5.60 -0.57
CA SER A 2 12.10 6.94 -0.10
C SER A 2 12.93 7.33 1.12
N GLY A 3 13.18 8.62 1.34
CA GLY A 3 13.67 9.13 2.62
C GLY A 3 15.15 8.87 2.91
N ARG A 4 16.05 9.14 1.96
CA ARG A 4 17.50 9.17 2.25
C ARG A 4 17.92 10.61 2.53
N VAL A 5 18.58 10.83 3.67
CA VAL A 5 19.21 12.11 4.01
C VAL A 5 20.35 12.36 3.03
N ILE A 6 20.20 13.33 2.12
CA ILE A 6 21.30 13.81 1.29
C ILE A 6 22.15 14.73 2.17
N ARG A 7 23.41 14.35 2.42
CA ARG A 7 24.35 15.23 3.11
C ARG A 7 24.55 16.50 2.25
N ASN A 8 24.22 17.66 2.82
CA ASN A 8 24.30 19.03 2.27
C ASN A 8 23.06 19.70 1.67
N THR A 9 21.85 19.14 1.76
CA THR A 9 20.62 19.94 1.55
C THR A 9 19.54 19.55 2.55
N CYS A 10 19.26 20.44 3.49
CA CYS A 10 18.11 20.42 4.40
C CYS A 10 16.78 20.71 3.67
N ASN A 11 16.56 20.07 2.52
CA ASN A 11 15.25 19.98 1.90
C ASN A 11 14.88 18.51 1.86
N ASN A 12 14.39 18.04 3.02
CA ASN A 12 13.36 17.03 3.16
C ASN A 12 12.90 16.41 1.82
N CYS A 13 13.59 15.35 1.37
CA CYS A 13 13.25 14.65 0.14
C CYS A 13 11.94 13.89 0.32
N CYS A 14 10.81 14.56 0.07
CA CYS A 14 9.48 13.96 0.05
C CYS A 14 9.20 13.14 -1.22
N ASP A 15 10.10 13.21 -2.21
CA ASP A 15 9.95 12.53 -3.49
C ASP A 15 10.01 11.00 -3.32
N MET A 16 9.08 10.32 -4.00
CA MET A 16 9.02 8.87 -4.03
C MET A 16 9.39 8.38 -5.43
N TRP A 17 10.29 7.39 -5.48
CA TRP A 17 10.79 6.84 -6.73
C TRP A 17 10.61 5.31 -6.77
N LYS A 18 10.21 4.84 -7.95
CA LYS A 18 10.10 3.42 -8.31
C LYS A 18 11.18 3.09 -9.33
N ILE A 19 11.79 1.92 -9.19
CA ILE A 19 12.67 1.35 -10.21
C ILE A 19 11.94 0.17 -10.87
N ASN A 20 11.93 0.15 -12.21
CA ASN A 20 11.56 -1.04 -12.96
C ASN A 20 12.81 -1.94 -13.02
N LEU A 21 12.73 -3.16 -12.47
CA LEU A 21 13.88 -4.08 -12.44
C LEU A 21 14.18 -4.74 -13.79
N GLU A 22 13.23 -4.74 -14.72
CA GLU A 22 13.42 -5.27 -16.08
C GLU A 22 14.12 -4.23 -16.98
N SER A 23 13.64 -2.99 -17.00
CA SER A 23 14.24 -1.92 -17.81
C SER A 23 15.37 -1.17 -17.11
N LEU A 24 15.53 -1.34 -15.79
CA LEU A 24 16.41 -0.56 -14.91
C LEU A 24 16.13 0.95 -14.92
N GLU A 25 14.95 1.35 -15.36
CA GLU A 25 14.55 2.75 -15.41
C GLU A 25 13.93 3.20 -14.09
N TRP A 26 14.26 4.43 -13.70
CA TRP A 26 13.67 5.10 -12.55
C TRP A 26 12.50 5.97 -13.01
N SER A 27 11.36 5.83 -12.34
CA SER A 27 10.21 6.72 -12.51
C SER A 27 9.84 7.37 -11.19
N LYS A 28 9.60 8.68 -11.25
CA LYS A 28 9.09 9.45 -10.13
C LYS A 28 7.59 9.14 -9.98
N LEU A 29 7.16 8.83 -8.77
CA LEU A 29 5.73 8.69 -8.47
C LEU A 29 5.10 10.08 -8.38
N GLU A 30 3.84 10.20 -8.79
CA GLU A 30 3.10 11.48 -8.69
C GLU A 30 2.89 11.93 -7.24
N TYR A 31 2.99 11.00 -6.30
CA TYR A 31 2.82 11.26 -4.88
C TYR A 31 4.14 11.58 -4.19
N SER A 32 4.09 12.55 -3.29
CA SER A 32 5.14 12.88 -2.34
C SER A 32 4.66 12.58 -0.92
N LEU A 33 5.60 12.27 -0.02
CA LEU A 33 5.32 12.28 1.42
C LEU A 33 4.87 13.69 1.85
N SER A 34 3.97 13.79 2.83
CA SER A 34 3.47 15.08 3.30
C SER A 34 4.55 15.95 3.93
N THR A 35 5.58 15.31 4.50
CA THR A 35 6.73 15.95 5.15
C THR A 35 7.98 15.12 4.86
N GLY A 36 9.16 15.72 4.98
CA GLY A 36 10.42 14.97 4.84
C GLY A 36 10.59 14.04 6.02
N VAL A 37 10.16 12.81 5.84
CA VAL A 37 10.31 11.77 6.85
C VAL A 37 11.50 10.89 6.50
N TYR A 38 12.32 10.59 7.52
CA TYR A 38 13.38 9.59 7.44
C TYR A 38 13.18 8.51 8.52
N ASP A 39 13.81 7.35 8.32
CA ASP A 39 13.69 6.14 9.16
C ASP A 39 12.24 5.65 9.38
N HIS A 40 11.31 6.01 8.51
CA HIS A 40 9.97 5.44 8.50
C HIS A 40 9.95 4.02 7.96
N ARG A 41 8.95 3.25 8.37
CA ARG A 41 8.71 1.90 7.87
C ARG A 41 7.75 1.96 6.69
N MET A 42 8.05 1.18 5.65
CA MET A 42 7.19 1.08 4.48
C MET A 42 6.86 -0.36 4.15
N SER A 43 5.62 -0.59 3.70
CA SER A 43 5.17 -1.89 3.22
C SER A 43 4.21 -1.75 2.05
N ILE A 44 4.38 -2.59 1.02
CA ILE A 44 3.42 -2.71 -0.07
C ILE A 44 2.42 -3.78 0.33
N VAL A 45 1.17 -3.37 0.49
CA VAL A 45 0.05 -4.26 0.74
C VAL A 45 -0.69 -4.44 -0.57
N ASN A 46 -1.04 -5.69 -0.87
CA ASN A 46 -1.98 -5.99 -1.95
C ASN A 46 -1.49 -5.60 -3.36
N GLY A 47 -0.19 -5.32 -3.53
CA GLY A 47 0.42 -4.89 -4.79
C GLY A 47 -0.02 -3.49 -5.28
N CYS A 48 -0.94 -2.83 -4.59
CA CYS A 48 -1.53 -1.56 -5.02
C CYS A 48 -1.24 -0.41 -4.07
N TYR A 49 -1.12 -0.71 -2.77
CA TYR A 49 -1.06 0.29 -1.72
C TYR A 49 0.30 0.26 -1.05
N LEU A 50 0.99 1.40 -1.01
CA LEU A 50 2.18 1.59 -0.20
C LEU A 50 1.77 2.30 1.08
N TYR A 51 2.02 1.64 2.20
CA TYR A 51 1.85 2.21 3.53
C TYR A 51 3.20 2.70 4.03
N SER A 52 3.18 3.90 4.61
CA SER A 52 4.29 4.50 5.34
C SER A 52 3.86 4.70 6.78
N PHE A 53 4.68 4.31 7.74
CA PHE A 53 4.38 4.47 9.17
C PHE A 53 5.61 4.94 9.94
N GLY A 54 5.36 5.90 10.82
CA GLY A 54 6.33 6.37 11.79
C GLY A 54 7.44 7.23 11.18
N GLY A 55 8.61 7.20 11.80
CA GLY A 55 9.81 7.92 11.37
C GLY A 55 10.05 9.22 12.13
N TYR A 56 10.98 10.02 11.62
CA TYR A 56 11.40 11.28 12.23
C TYR A 56 11.37 12.42 11.20
N ARG A 57 11.09 13.62 11.70
CA ARG A 57 11.25 14.90 11.01
C ARG A 57 11.94 15.90 11.95
N GLU A 58 12.22 17.11 11.47
CA GLU A 58 12.89 18.14 12.27
C GLU A 58 12.15 18.45 13.59
N GLU A 59 10.81 18.42 13.60
CA GLU A 59 10.04 18.68 14.82
C GLU A 59 9.87 17.45 15.73
N GLY A 60 10.46 16.30 15.39
CA GLY A 60 10.49 15.11 16.24
C GLY A 60 9.90 13.83 15.61
N CYS A 61 9.50 12.90 16.47
CA CYS A 61 8.96 11.60 16.06
C CYS A 61 7.54 11.73 15.48
N ILE A 62 7.28 10.95 14.43
CA ILE A 62 5.97 10.87 13.80
C ILE A 62 5.36 9.51 14.14
N ASN A 63 4.05 9.48 14.38
CA ASN A 63 3.29 8.25 14.63
C ASN A 63 2.05 8.15 13.72
N THR A 64 2.15 8.72 12.52
CA THR A 64 1.07 8.74 11.52
C THR A 64 1.28 7.63 10.51
N ILE A 65 0.16 7.12 9.99
CA ILE A 65 0.14 6.20 8.85
C ILE A 65 -0.30 6.95 7.60
N GLU A 66 0.48 6.85 6.54
CA GLU A 66 0.15 7.40 5.22
C GLU A 66 -0.04 6.25 4.22
N ARG A 67 -0.95 6.44 3.26
CA ARG A 67 -1.27 5.44 2.24
C ARG A 67 -1.23 6.06 0.85
N PHE A 68 -0.47 5.44 -0.04
CA PHE A 68 -0.29 5.87 -1.43
C PHE A 68 -0.73 4.77 -2.40
N ILE A 69 -1.31 5.16 -3.54
CA ILE A 69 -1.67 4.24 -4.63
C ILE A 69 -0.48 4.13 -5.58
N VAL A 70 0.27 3.03 -5.52
CA VAL A 70 1.42 2.79 -6.42
C VAL A 70 0.96 2.26 -7.77
N GLN A 71 -0.13 1.50 -7.75
CA GLN A 71 -0.79 0.98 -8.93
C GLN A 71 -2.29 0.95 -8.68
N PRO A 72 -3.14 1.42 -9.62
CA PRO A 72 -4.57 1.28 -9.49
C PRO A 72 -4.95 -0.17 -9.22
N PRO A 73 -5.84 -0.45 -8.24
CA PRO A 73 -6.36 -1.78 -8.04
C PRO A 73 -7.04 -2.27 -9.32
N THR A 74 -6.84 -3.54 -9.65
CA THR A 74 -7.52 -4.12 -10.81
C THR A 74 -9.03 -4.11 -10.58
N LEU A 75 -9.82 -4.02 -11.65
CA LEU A 75 -11.28 -4.13 -11.58
C LEU A 75 -11.70 -5.41 -10.83
N TYR A 76 -11.00 -6.51 -11.13
CA TYR A 76 -11.19 -7.79 -10.44
C TYR A 76 -11.06 -7.65 -8.92
N ARG A 77 -10.06 -6.90 -8.45
CA ARG A 77 -9.84 -6.64 -7.02
C ARG A 77 -10.94 -5.79 -6.40
N PHE A 78 -11.40 -4.75 -7.09
CA PHE A 78 -12.56 -3.96 -6.64
C PHE A 78 -13.82 -4.81 -6.52
N CYS A 79 -14.08 -5.66 -7.52
CA CYS A 79 -15.20 -6.60 -7.48
C CYS A 79 -15.07 -7.57 -6.31
N LEU A 80 -13.88 -8.14 -6.09
CA LEU A 80 -13.62 -9.08 -5.00
C LEU A 80 -13.90 -8.43 -3.63
N GLN A 81 -13.40 -7.20 -3.42
CA GLN A 81 -13.64 -6.43 -2.20
C GLN A 81 -15.13 -6.06 -2.02
N SER A 82 -15.80 -5.67 -3.10
CA SER A 82 -17.22 -5.33 -3.06
C SER A 82 -18.07 -6.55 -2.70
N ILE A 83 -17.72 -7.71 -3.25
CA ILE A 83 -18.37 -8.97 -2.92
C ILE A 83 -18.10 -9.34 -1.46
N SER A 84 -16.87 -9.23 -0.95
CA SER A 84 -16.55 -9.62 0.43
C SER A 84 -17.26 -8.74 1.48
N GLN A 85 -17.51 -7.47 1.16
CA GLN A 85 -18.21 -6.53 2.04
C GLN A 85 -19.74 -6.56 1.92
N ALA A 86 -20.29 -7.26 0.92
CA ALA A 86 -21.74 -7.27 0.69
C ALA A 86 -22.48 -8.08 1.78
N PRO A 87 -23.57 -7.58 2.39
CA PRO A 87 -24.24 -8.23 3.53
C PRO A 87 -24.73 -9.67 3.26
N ARG A 88 -24.92 -10.05 2.00
CA ARG A 88 -25.46 -11.36 1.57
C ARG A 88 -24.46 -12.19 0.78
N TRP A 89 -23.17 -11.87 0.85
CA TRP A 89 -22.13 -12.53 0.04
C TRP A 89 -22.07 -14.05 0.26
N ARG A 90 -22.40 -14.54 1.47
CA ARG A 90 -22.48 -15.97 1.79
C ARG A 90 -23.48 -16.73 0.92
N ASN A 91 -24.54 -16.08 0.43
CA ASN A 91 -25.50 -16.71 -0.48
C ASN A 91 -24.94 -16.79 -1.91
N TYR A 92 -24.18 -15.77 -2.31
CA TYR A 92 -23.56 -15.70 -3.64
C TYR A 92 -22.30 -16.58 -3.75
N ILE A 93 -21.63 -16.89 -2.64
CA ILE A 93 -20.39 -17.69 -2.64
C ILE A 93 -20.57 -19.08 -3.26
N LYS A 94 -21.77 -19.66 -3.17
CA LYS A 94 -22.10 -20.97 -3.73
C LYS A 94 -22.23 -20.93 -5.25
N SER A 95 -22.62 -19.78 -5.81
CA SER A 95 -22.73 -19.55 -7.25
C SER A 95 -21.44 -19.03 -7.90
N LEU A 96 -20.43 -18.68 -7.11
CA LEU A 96 -19.16 -18.18 -7.65
C LEU A 96 -18.28 -19.31 -8.20
N PRO A 97 -17.50 -19.04 -9.27
CA PRO A 97 -16.43 -19.92 -9.71
C PRO A 97 -15.47 -20.27 -8.57
N VAL A 98 -14.95 -21.51 -8.58
CA VAL A 98 -14.08 -22.04 -7.52
C VAL A 98 -12.85 -21.16 -7.27
N ALA A 99 -12.24 -20.60 -8.32
CA ALA A 99 -11.09 -19.72 -8.19
C ALA A 99 -11.38 -18.46 -7.35
N ILE A 100 -12.49 -17.77 -7.66
CA ILE A 100 -12.92 -16.55 -6.94
C ILE A 100 -13.28 -16.89 -5.48
N ARG A 101 -13.96 -18.03 -5.27
CA ARG A 101 -14.32 -18.51 -3.93
C ARG A 101 -13.08 -18.77 -3.06
N ASN A 102 -12.05 -19.40 -3.63
CA ASN A 102 -10.83 -19.70 -2.89
C ASN A 102 -10.11 -18.42 -2.45
N GLU A 103 -10.03 -17.41 -3.32
CA GLU A 103 -9.44 -16.11 -2.98
C GLU A 103 -10.22 -15.35 -1.91
N LEU A 104 -11.57 -15.40 -1.96
CA LEU A 104 -12.42 -14.80 -0.91
C LEU A 104 -12.21 -15.47 0.46
N ASN A 105 -12.04 -16.80 0.47
CA ASN A 105 -11.80 -17.54 1.72
C ASN A 105 -10.42 -17.24 2.32
N LEU A 106 -9.38 -17.07 1.50
CA LEU A 106 -8.05 -16.68 1.97
C LEU A 106 -8.06 -15.29 2.66
N ASN A 107 -8.89 -14.37 2.17
CA ASN A 107 -9.03 -13.06 2.80
C ASN A 107 -9.73 -13.13 4.17
N TYR A 108 -10.61 -14.10 4.41
CA TYR A 108 -11.28 -14.26 5.71
C TYR A 108 -10.27 -14.61 6.82
N TYR A 109 -9.37 -15.56 6.56
CA TYR A 109 -8.34 -15.95 7.53
C TYR A 109 -7.29 -14.86 7.76
N ASN A 110 -7.02 -14.01 6.78
CA ASN A 110 -6.11 -12.88 6.95
C ASN A 110 -6.72 -11.73 7.76
N SER A 111 -8.06 -11.65 7.88
CA SER A 111 -8.76 -10.64 8.68
C SER A 111 -8.97 -11.02 10.15
N SER A 112 -8.65 -12.27 10.54
CA SER A 112 -8.84 -12.77 11.91
C SER A 112 -7.56 -12.74 12.76
N PHE A 113 -6.50 -12.06 12.31
CA PHE A 113 -5.24 -11.90 13.06
C PHE A 113 -5.07 -10.49 13.66
N ASP A 114 -6.13 -9.67 13.62
CA ASP A 114 -6.20 -8.40 14.34
C ASP A 114 -6.96 -8.63 15.67
N ASP A 115 -6.30 -9.21 16.68
CA ASP A 115 -6.72 -9.22 18.10
C ASP A 115 -5.51 -8.85 18.99
#